data_AF-A0A925P804-F1
#
_entry.id   AF-A0A925P804-F1
#
_cell.length_a   1.000
_cell.length_b   1.000
_cell.length_c   1.000
_cell.angle_alpha   90.00
_cell.angle_beta   90.00
_cell.angle_gamma   90.00
#
_symmetry.space_group_name_H-M   'P 1'
#
loop_
_entity.id
_entity.type
_entity.pdbx_description
1 polymer ?
#
loop_
_entity_poly.entity_id
_entity_poly.type
_entity_poly.pdbx_seq_one_letter_code
_entity_poly.pdbx_strand_id
1 'polypeptide(L)'
;MSPTSYVFLALGLLLIWFPRNWLRFGMRVSPKPPRKYNQSKVERDPYDLSVSPVVEGVKSRNWLDLFRAMVGSWVVLGVAADSAGGMAPGSTTLTLAASALGVAVLIQMVRMEGRLSLFAPIFFLQGMNFGMNGGIIGAITMLGAWALSPVLPSAGALLFVQGAATLCLGLLLRNAEPVLGMIMAGLTWVPVLISVLLRKRLAASFDKKLKVISRDASVG
;
A
#
# COMPACT_ATOMS: atom_id res chain seq x y z
N MET A 1 -21.56 -11.16 -18.53
CA MET A 1 -20.22 -10.59 -18.72
C MET A 1 -19.69 -11.03 -20.08
N SER A 2 -19.13 -10.12 -20.86
CA SER A 2 -18.52 -10.43 -22.16
C SER A 2 -17.16 -11.12 -21.97
N PRO A 3 -16.64 -11.82 -23.00
CA PRO A 3 -15.27 -12.35 -23.02
C PRO A 3 -14.21 -11.27 -22.70
N THR A 4 -14.45 -10.03 -23.12
CA THR A 4 -13.55 -8.90 -22.86
C THR A 4 -13.49 -8.54 -21.37
N SER A 5 -14.60 -8.59 -20.63
CA SER A 5 -14.61 -8.32 -19.18
C SER A 5 -13.76 -9.33 -18.40
N TYR A 6 -13.72 -10.60 -18.82
CA TYR A 6 -12.84 -11.61 -18.21
C TYR A 6 -11.35 -11.32 -18.46
N VAL A 7 -11.00 -10.88 -19.67
CA VAL A 7 -9.62 -10.47 -19.99
C VAL A 7 -9.22 -9.27 -19.16
N PHE A 8 -10.07 -8.25 -19.06
CA PHE A 8 -9.80 -7.08 -18.22
C PHE A 8 -9.69 -7.46 -16.75
N LEU A 9 -10.54 -8.33 -16.24
CA LEU A 9 -10.44 -8.82 -14.87
C LEU A 9 -9.10 -9.54 -14.64
N ALA A 10 -8.70 -10.43 -15.53
CA ALA A 10 -7.44 -11.15 -15.43
C ALA A 10 -6.25 -10.18 -15.43
N LEU A 11 -6.25 -9.18 -16.31
CA LEU A 11 -5.21 -8.14 -16.35
C LEU A 11 -5.22 -7.26 -15.09
N GLY A 12 -6.40 -6.86 -14.61
CA GLY A 12 -6.58 -6.09 -13.39
C GLY A 12 -6.04 -6.84 -12.17
N LEU A 13 -6.43 -8.11 -12.02
CA LEU A 13 -5.94 -9.00 -10.98
C LEU A 13 -4.42 -9.20 -11.08
N LEU A 14 -3.89 -9.41 -12.29
CA LEU A 14 -2.45 -9.54 -12.51
C LEU A 14 -1.73 -8.26 -12.02
N LEU A 15 -2.23 -7.07 -12.35
CA LEU A 15 -1.62 -5.81 -11.90
C LEU A 15 -1.59 -5.67 -10.36
N ILE A 16 -2.66 -6.05 -9.66
CA ILE A 16 -2.74 -5.88 -8.19
C ILE A 16 -2.08 -7.02 -7.41
N TRP A 17 -2.18 -8.27 -7.90
CA TRP A 17 -1.63 -9.45 -7.22
C TRP A 17 -0.16 -9.68 -7.53
N PHE A 18 0.39 -9.06 -8.57
CA PHE A 18 1.82 -9.17 -8.85
C PHE A 18 2.65 -8.71 -7.64
N PRO A 19 3.51 -9.57 -7.05
CA PRO A 19 4.23 -9.22 -5.85
C PRO A 19 5.24 -8.10 -6.12
N ARG A 20 5.27 -7.09 -5.26
CA ARG A 20 6.25 -5.99 -5.35
C ARG A 20 7.71 -6.47 -5.36
N ASN A 21 8.01 -7.62 -4.76
CA ASN A 21 9.35 -8.21 -4.76
C ASN A 21 9.88 -8.50 -6.16
N TRP A 22 9.00 -8.79 -7.12
CA TRP A 22 9.40 -9.12 -8.49
C TRP A 22 9.85 -7.89 -9.28
N LEU A 23 9.39 -6.69 -8.89
CA LEU A 23 9.90 -5.42 -9.43
C LEU A 23 11.39 -5.17 -9.10
N ARG A 24 12.02 -6.01 -8.26
CA ARG A 24 13.46 -5.96 -7.98
C ARG A 24 14.29 -6.69 -9.03
N PHE A 25 13.73 -7.69 -9.72
CA PHE A 25 14.47 -8.55 -10.65
C PHE A 25 14.93 -7.82 -11.92
N GLY A 26 14.17 -6.83 -12.40
CA GLY A 26 14.50 -6.09 -13.63
C GLY A 26 15.54 -4.97 -13.51
N MET A 27 16.03 -4.62 -12.31
CA MET A 27 16.93 -3.47 -12.11
C MET A 27 18.30 -3.82 -11.49
N ARG A 28 18.76 -5.08 -11.62
CA ARG A 28 20.13 -5.47 -11.22
C ARG A 28 21.17 -5.20 -12.32
N VAL A 29 20.99 -4.18 -13.16
CA VAL A 29 21.83 -3.92 -14.35
C VAL A 29 23.01 -2.97 -14.07
N SER A 30 23.38 -2.73 -12.81
CA SER A 30 24.70 -2.15 -12.55
C SER A 30 25.23 -2.51 -11.17
N PRO A 31 26.35 -3.25 -11.08
CA PRO A 31 27.15 -3.25 -9.86
C PRO A 31 27.61 -1.81 -9.67
N LYS A 32 27.01 -1.11 -8.71
CA LYS A 32 27.48 0.22 -8.33
C LYS A 32 28.94 0.07 -7.89
N PRO A 33 29.88 0.85 -8.44
CA PRO A 33 31.25 0.85 -7.95
C PRO A 33 31.24 1.15 -6.44
N PRO A 34 32.20 0.62 -5.67
CA PRO A 34 32.27 0.83 -4.23
C PRO A 34 32.26 2.34 -3.96
N ARG A 35 31.13 2.81 -3.43
CA ARG A 35 30.91 4.23 -3.19
C ARG A 35 31.84 4.61 -2.03
N LYS A 36 32.87 5.42 -2.31
CA LYS A 36 33.71 6.03 -1.25
C LYS A 36 32.78 6.62 -0.19
N TYR A 37 32.97 6.17 1.03
CA TYR A 37 32.15 6.44 2.20
C TYR A 37 32.27 7.91 2.60
N ASN A 38 31.54 8.81 1.92
CA ASN A 38 31.33 10.17 2.40
C ASN A 38 30.27 10.11 3.51
N GLN A 39 30.75 10.23 4.75
CA GLN A 39 30.01 10.23 6.03
C GLN A 39 28.99 11.38 6.22
N SER A 40 28.59 12.10 5.17
CA SER A 40 27.62 13.20 5.28
C SER A 40 26.16 12.79 5.06
N LYS A 41 25.87 11.50 4.81
CA LYS A 41 24.50 11.00 5.00
C LYS A 41 24.24 10.91 6.49
N VAL A 42 23.51 11.89 7.02
CA VAL A 42 22.88 11.84 8.35
C VAL A 42 22.38 10.42 8.56
N GLU A 43 23.09 9.67 9.39
CA GLU A 43 22.81 8.27 9.65
C GLU A 43 21.53 8.25 10.45
N ARG A 44 20.42 8.05 9.73
CA ARG A 44 19.08 8.10 10.29
C ARG A 44 19.02 7.05 11.39
N ASP A 45 18.62 7.46 12.59
CA ASP A 45 18.57 6.60 13.77
C ASP A 45 17.95 5.24 13.40
N PRO A 46 18.61 4.10 13.70
CA PRO A 46 18.03 2.77 13.53
C PRO A 46 16.64 2.61 14.16
N TYR A 47 16.30 3.42 15.17
CA TYR A 47 15.00 3.49 15.82
C TYR A 47 14.02 4.46 15.15
N ASP A 48 14.45 5.25 14.17
CA ASP A 48 13.58 6.12 13.37
C ASP A 48 12.75 5.28 12.39
N LEU A 49 11.51 5.02 12.81
CA LEU A 49 10.47 4.32 12.08
C LEU A 49 9.60 5.28 11.23
N SER A 50 9.88 6.58 11.26
CA SER A 50 9.11 7.57 10.50
C SER A 50 9.35 7.42 8.99
N VAL A 51 8.28 7.68 8.25
CA VAL A 51 8.30 7.67 6.79
C VAL A 51 8.78 9.03 6.32
N SER A 52 9.92 9.08 5.61
CA SER A 52 10.41 10.33 5.01
C SER A 52 9.84 10.46 3.59
N PRO A 53 9.07 11.53 3.28
CA PRO A 53 8.54 11.77 1.95
C PRO A 53 9.64 11.88 0.90
N VAL A 54 10.73 12.58 1.24
CA VAL A 54 11.86 12.82 0.33
C VAL A 54 12.53 11.51 -0.07
N VAL A 55 12.80 10.63 0.90
CA VAL A 55 13.48 9.35 0.65
C VAL A 55 12.58 8.38 -0.11
N GLU A 56 11.28 8.37 0.18
CA GLU A 56 10.36 7.45 -0.50
C GLU A 56 9.92 7.97 -1.88
N GLY A 57 9.82 9.29 -2.07
CA GLY A 57 9.40 9.91 -3.33
C GLY A 57 10.39 9.75 -4.47
N VAL A 58 11.69 9.62 -4.18
CA VAL A 58 12.72 9.41 -5.22
C VAL A 58 12.77 7.98 -5.76
N LYS A 59 12.07 7.02 -5.13
CA LYS A 59 12.10 5.62 -5.56
C LYS A 59 11.08 5.39 -6.67
N SER A 60 11.53 5.22 -7.91
CA SER A 60 10.67 4.91 -9.08
C SER A 60 9.74 3.71 -8.84
N ARG A 61 10.22 2.70 -8.11
CA ARG A 61 9.42 1.52 -7.72
C ARG A 61 8.15 1.88 -6.96
N ASN A 62 8.18 2.91 -6.14
CA ASN A 62 7.04 3.35 -5.35
C ASN A 62 5.95 3.94 -6.26
N TRP A 63 6.34 4.71 -7.27
CA TRP A 63 5.41 5.24 -8.26
C TRP A 63 4.83 4.14 -9.15
N LEU A 64 5.63 3.17 -9.60
CA LEU A 64 5.12 1.99 -10.31
C LEU A 64 4.10 1.21 -9.46
N ASP A 65 4.36 1.09 -8.15
CA ASP A 65 3.47 0.45 -7.18
C ASP A 65 2.13 1.20 -7.04
N LEU A 66 2.18 2.54 -7.07
CA LEU A 66 1.01 3.41 -7.07
C LEU A 66 0.21 3.26 -8.37
N PHE A 67 0.85 3.41 -9.54
CA PHE A 67 0.16 3.36 -10.82
C PHE A 67 -0.49 1.99 -11.07
N ARG A 68 0.21 0.89 -10.80
CA ARG A 68 -0.37 -0.45 -10.99
C ARG A 68 -1.57 -0.70 -10.08
N ALA A 69 -1.53 -0.20 -8.84
CA ALA A 69 -2.63 -0.37 -7.89
C ALA A 69 -3.83 0.49 -8.28
N MET A 70 -3.58 1.71 -8.76
CA MET A 70 -4.61 2.60 -9.28
C MET A 70 -5.33 2.00 -10.47
N VAL A 71 -4.60 1.58 -11.51
CA VAL A 71 -5.19 0.98 -12.70
C VAL A 71 -5.86 -0.36 -12.36
N GLY A 72 -5.18 -1.22 -11.62
CA GLY A 72 -5.72 -2.55 -11.31
C GLY A 72 -6.99 -2.49 -10.45
N SER A 73 -7.04 -1.62 -9.44
CA SER A 73 -8.26 -1.46 -8.62
C SER A 73 -9.41 -0.82 -9.39
N TRP A 74 -9.12 0.17 -10.24
CA TRP A 74 -10.11 0.76 -11.14
C TRP A 74 -10.71 -0.28 -12.09
N VAL A 75 -9.87 -1.13 -12.70
CA VAL A 75 -10.32 -2.21 -13.59
C VAL A 75 -11.16 -3.24 -12.85
N VAL A 76 -10.74 -3.70 -11.66
CA VAL A 76 -11.49 -4.68 -10.87
C VAL A 76 -12.87 -4.15 -10.48
N LEU A 77 -12.97 -2.90 -10.04
CA LEU A 77 -14.26 -2.28 -9.73
C LEU A 77 -15.10 -2.01 -10.98
N GLY A 78 -14.48 -1.58 -12.07
CA GLY A 78 -15.17 -1.36 -13.35
C GLY A 78 -15.80 -2.64 -13.87
N VAL A 79 -15.09 -3.77 -13.81
CA VAL A 79 -15.63 -5.08 -14.17
C VAL A 79 -16.74 -5.54 -13.20
N ALA A 80 -16.60 -5.26 -11.91
CA ALA A 80 -17.65 -5.55 -10.93
C ALA A 80 -18.94 -4.76 -11.21
N ALA A 81 -18.83 -3.48 -11.59
CA ALA A 81 -19.97 -2.65 -11.98
C ALA A 81 -20.58 -3.10 -13.32
N ASP A 82 -19.75 -3.44 -14.32
CA ASP A 82 -20.19 -3.97 -15.61
C ASP A 82 -20.97 -5.29 -15.45
N SER A 83 -20.52 -6.16 -14.53
CA SER A 83 -21.23 -7.40 -14.20
C SER A 83 -22.64 -7.18 -13.64
N ALA A 84 -22.92 -5.98 -13.11
CA ALA A 84 -24.24 -5.57 -12.63
C ALA A 84 -25.07 -4.84 -13.70
N GLY A 85 -24.64 -4.84 -14.97
CA GLY A 85 -25.39 -4.22 -16.07
C GLY A 85 -25.43 -2.70 -16.01
N GLY A 86 -24.40 -2.06 -15.44
CA GLY A 86 -24.34 -0.60 -15.29
C GLY A 86 -25.14 -0.04 -14.12
N MET A 87 -25.82 -0.90 -13.34
CA MET A 87 -26.35 -0.53 -12.02
C MET A 87 -25.24 -0.59 -10.97
N ALA A 88 -25.51 -0.01 -9.79
CA ALA A 88 -24.62 -0.18 -8.64
C ALA A 88 -24.36 -1.68 -8.41
N PRO A 89 -23.09 -2.12 -8.27
CA PRO A 89 -22.78 -3.52 -8.09
C PRO A 89 -23.53 -4.06 -6.87
N GLY A 90 -24.21 -5.20 -7.06
CA GLY A 90 -24.88 -5.89 -5.95
C GLY A 90 -23.89 -6.19 -4.82
N SER A 91 -24.40 -6.34 -3.60
CA SER A 91 -23.57 -6.59 -2.40
C SER A 91 -22.58 -7.73 -2.60
N THR A 92 -22.97 -8.80 -3.30
CA THR A 92 -22.10 -9.94 -3.61
C THR A 92 -20.93 -9.58 -4.52
N THR A 93 -21.14 -8.88 -5.63
CA THR A 93 -20.06 -8.56 -6.59
C THR A 93 -19.09 -7.55 -5.99
N LEU A 94 -19.61 -6.57 -5.24
CA LEU A 94 -18.78 -5.63 -4.49
C LEU A 94 -17.96 -6.33 -3.40
N THR A 95 -18.56 -7.29 -2.69
CA THR A 95 -17.85 -8.10 -1.67
C THR A 95 -16.72 -8.93 -2.29
N LEU A 96 -16.95 -9.53 -3.46
CA LEU A 96 -15.92 -10.28 -4.18
C LEU A 96 -14.78 -9.37 -4.64
N ALA A 97 -15.10 -8.20 -5.19
CA ALA A 97 -14.10 -7.20 -5.58
C ALA A 97 -13.28 -6.73 -4.37
N ALA A 98 -13.94 -6.37 -3.27
CA ALA A 98 -13.29 -5.97 -2.03
C ALA A 98 -12.40 -7.10 -1.47
N SER A 99 -12.84 -8.35 -1.55
CA SER A 99 -12.05 -9.52 -1.13
C SER A 99 -10.80 -9.71 -2.01
N ALA A 100 -10.93 -9.57 -3.33
CA ALA A 100 -9.80 -9.67 -4.25
C ALA A 100 -8.76 -8.55 -4.01
N LEU A 101 -9.22 -7.33 -3.72
CA LEU A 101 -8.36 -6.21 -3.33
C LEU A 101 -7.71 -6.45 -1.96
N GLY A 102 -8.46 -7.03 -1.00
CA GLY A 102 -7.94 -7.44 0.31
C GLY A 102 -6.80 -8.45 0.19
N VAL A 103 -6.97 -9.49 -0.64
CA VAL A 103 -5.91 -10.46 -0.96
C VAL A 103 -4.69 -9.75 -1.54
N ALA A 104 -4.89 -8.78 -2.43
CA ALA A 104 -3.79 -7.98 -2.98
C ALA A 104 -3.01 -7.26 -1.88
N VAL A 105 -3.69 -6.60 -0.93
CA VAL A 105 -3.05 -5.93 0.22
C VAL A 105 -2.23 -6.93 1.05
N LEU A 106 -2.75 -8.13 1.31
CA LEU A 106 -2.04 -9.19 2.02
C LEU A 106 -0.77 -9.63 1.27
N ILE A 107 -0.85 -9.81 -0.05
CA ILE A 107 0.30 -10.15 -0.89
C ILE A 107 1.38 -9.06 -0.80
N GLN A 108 0.98 -7.78 -0.84
CA GLN A 108 1.94 -6.68 -0.83
C GLN A 108 2.57 -6.40 0.53
N MET A 109 1.90 -6.74 1.64
CA MET A 109 2.43 -6.51 2.98
C MET A 109 3.38 -7.61 3.46
N VAL A 110 3.24 -8.84 2.96
CA VAL A 110 4.02 -9.98 3.41
C VAL A 110 5.33 -10.11 2.63
N ARG A 111 6.44 -10.31 3.35
CA ARG A 111 7.73 -10.67 2.74
C ARG A 111 8.41 -11.81 3.47
N MET A 112 8.91 -12.75 2.66
CA MET A 112 9.68 -13.91 3.10
C MET A 112 11.12 -13.76 2.59
N GLU A 113 12.02 -13.32 3.46
CA GLU A 113 13.47 -13.28 3.18
C GLU A 113 14.20 -13.92 4.36
N GLY A 114 14.22 -15.25 4.40
CA GLY A 114 14.70 -16.05 5.53
C GLY A 114 13.77 -16.03 6.76
N ARG A 115 13.03 -14.94 6.99
CA ARG A 115 11.98 -14.81 8.02
C ARG A 115 10.77 -14.02 7.49
N LEU A 116 9.60 -14.28 8.06
CA LEU A 116 8.36 -13.54 7.77
C LEU A 116 8.42 -12.13 8.36
N SER A 117 8.36 -11.12 7.50
CA SER A 117 8.36 -9.70 7.86
C SER A 117 7.19 -8.97 7.22
N LEU A 118 6.70 -7.92 7.90
CA LEU A 118 5.57 -7.10 7.45
C LEU A 118 6.05 -5.74 6.98
N PHE A 119 5.59 -5.32 5.80
CA PHE A 119 5.89 -4.03 5.20
C PHE A 119 4.61 -3.23 5.01
N ALA A 120 4.70 -1.91 5.16
CA ALA A 120 3.58 -1.02 4.87
C ALA A 120 3.51 -0.75 3.35
N PRO A 121 2.47 -1.20 2.63
CA PRO A 121 2.36 -0.99 1.19
C PRO A 121 1.77 0.39 0.88
N ILE A 122 2.41 1.47 1.37
CA ILE A 122 1.86 2.85 1.38
C ILE A 122 1.45 3.32 -0.02
N PHE A 123 2.38 3.25 -0.98
CA PHE A 123 2.11 3.71 -2.35
C PHE A 123 1.06 2.86 -3.08
N PHE A 124 1.07 1.54 -2.85
CA PHE A 124 0.06 0.64 -3.37
C PHE A 124 -1.33 0.99 -2.84
N LEU A 125 -1.47 1.22 -1.53
CA LEU A 125 -2.74 1.64 -0.92
C LEU A 125 -3.18 3.04 -1.36
N GLN A 126 -2.25 3.97 -1.57
CA GLN A 126 -2.55 5.27 -2.18
C GLN A 126 -3.08 5.11 -3.59
N GLY A 127 -2.38 4.34 -4.45
CA GLY A 127 -2.85 4.04 -5.79
C GLY A 127 -4.22 3.37 -5.79
N MET A 128 -4.44 2.38 -4.94
CA MET A 128 -5.75 1.76 -4.77
C MET A 128 -6.83 2.78 -4.39
N ASN A 129 -6.53 3.73 -3.50
CA ASN A 129 -7.47 4.79 -3.15
C ASN A 129 -7.83 5.68 -4.35
N PHE A 130 -6.88 6.02 -5.22
CA PHE A 130 -7.16 6.73 -6.48
C PHE A 130 -8.09 5.93 -7.39
N GLY A 131 -7.83 4.63 -7.56
CA GLY A 131 -8.63 3.78 -8.45
C GLY A 131 -10.03 3.50 -7.92
N MET A 132 -10.20 3.45 -6.60
CA MET A 132 -11.49 3.17 -5.96
C MET A 132 -12.35 4.41 -5.71
N ASN A 133 -11.77 5.46 -5.13
CA ASN A 133 -12.51 6.65 -4.69
C ASN A 133 -12.34 7.85 -5.63
N GLY A 134 -11.65 7.65 -6.76
CA GLY A 134 -11.40 8.67 -7.76
C GLY A 134 -10.23 9.60 -7.44
N GLY A 135 -9.89 10.43 -8.43
CA GLY A 135 -8.67 11.25 -8.41
C GLY A 135 -8.61 12.28 -7.28
N ILE A 136 -9.74 12.92 -6.96
CA ILE A 136 -9.79 13.99 -5.95
C ILE A 136 -9.57 13.43 -4.54
N ILE A 137 -10.32 12.40 -4.16
CA ILE A 137 -10.19 11.77 -2.83
C ILE A 137 -8.82 11.12 -2.69
N GLY A 138 -8.36 10.41 -3.73
CA GLY A 138 -7.02 9.85 -3.78
C GLY A 138 -5.93 10.91 -3.58
N ALA A 139 -6.02 12.06 -4.25
CA ALA A 139 -5.04 13.13 -4.14
C ALA A 139 -5.04 13.79 -2.77
N ILE A 140 -6.22 14.17 -2.24
CA ILE A 140 -6.32 14.84 -0.92
C ILE A 140 -5.77 13.95 0.18
N THR A 141 -6.16 12.66 0.20
CA THR A 141 -5.69 11.71 1.21
C THR A 141 -4.20 11.43 1.09
N MET A 142 -3.67 11.30 -0.13
CA MET A 142 -2.24 11.12 -0.38
C MET A 142 -1.45 12.34 0.12
N LEU A 143 -1.82 13.54 -0.33
CA LEU A 143 -1.15 14.79 0.05
C LEU A 143 -1.22 15.02 1.56
N GLY A 144 -2.40 14.80 2.17
CA GLY A 144 -2.58 14.92 3.61
C GLY A 144 -1.72 13.92 4.39
N ALA A 145 -1.67 12.65 3.97
CA ALA A 145 -0.82 11.65 4.59
C ALA A 145 0.66 12.05 4.51
N TRP A 146 1.13 12.49 3.33
CA TRP A 146 2.53 12.92 3.16
C TRP A 146 2.86 14.20 3.92
N ALA A 147 1.92 15.14 4.04
CA ALA A 147 2.10 16.36 4.84
C ALA A 147 2.21 16.05 6.34
N LEU A 148 1.49 15.03 6.83
CA LEU A 148 1.54 14.59 8.23
C LEU A 148 2.68 13.60 8.52
N SER A 149 3.29 13.00 7.50
CA SER A 149 4.30 11.97 7.72
C SER A 149 5.51 12.39 8.58
N PRO A 150 5.98 13.67 8.57
CA PRO A 150 7.06 14.12 9.45
C PRO A 150 6.72 14.09 10.94
N VAL A 151 5.43 14.23 11.30
CA VAL A 151 4.98 14.22 12.71
C VAL A 151 4.51 12.84 13.18
N LEU A 152 4.32 11.89 12.25
CA LEU A 152 3.83 10.57 12.59
C LEU A 152 4.98 9.60 12.93
N PRO A 153 4.89 8.88 14.06
CA PRO A 153 6.01 8.11 14.59
C PRO A 153 6.30 6.81 13.82
N SER A 154 5.39 6.38 12.95
CA SER A 154 5.53 5.11 12.22
C SER A 154 4.70 5.05 10.94
N ALA A 155 5.04 4.11 10.07
CA ALA A 155 4.23 3.76 8.90
C ALA A 155 2.82 3.27 9.27
N GLY A 156 2.67 2.60 10.42
CA GLY A 156 1.35 2.18 10.91
C GLY A 156 0.45 3.37 11.25
N ALA A 157 1.00 4.37 11.94
CA ALA A 157 0.29 5.61 12.24
C ALA A 157 -0.10 6.37 10.96
N LEU A 158 0.79 6.42 9.97
CA LEU A 158 0.52 6.98 8.65
C LEU A 158 -0.67 6.30 7.96
N LEU A 159 -0.66 4.97 7.88
CA LEU A 159 -1.77 4.21 7.29
C LEU A 159 -3.08 4.39 8.08
N PHE A 160 -3.01 4.44 9.41
CA PHE A 160 -4.18 4.67 10.24
C PHE A 160 -4.85 6.01 9.93
N VAL A 161 -4.06 7.10 9.95
CA VAL A 161 -4.52 8.46 9.62
C VAL A 161 -5.03 8.53 8.19
N GLN A 162 -4.34 7.89 7.23
CA GLN A 162 -4.79 7.84 5.84
C GLN A 162 -6.16 7.15 5.72
N GLY A 163 -6.36 6.00 6.37
CA GLY A 163 -7.64 5.30 6.37
C GLY A 163 -8.76 6.13 7.01
N ALA A 164 -8.48 6.81 8.12
CA ALA A 164 -9.44 7.71 8.76
C ALA A 164 -9.80 8.91 7.85
N ALA A 165 -8.82 9.52 7.19
CA ALA A 165 -9.05 10.60 6.24
C ALA A 165 -9.90 10.13 5.04
N THR A 166 -9.60 8.95 4.48
CA THR A 166 -10.40 8.37 3.39
C THR A 166 -11.85 8.11 3.84
N LEU A 167 -12.05 7.57 5.04
CA LEU A 167 -13.38 7.36 5.60
C LEU A 167 -14.14 8.69 5.73
N CYS A 168 -13.53 9.70 6.35
CA CYS A 168 -14.15 11.01 6.52
C CYS A 168 -14.52 11.64 5.17
N LEU A 169 -13.62 11.61 4.18
CA LEU A 169 -13.91 12.17 2.86
C LEU A 169 -14.99 11.39 2.11
N GLY A 170 -14.99 10.05 2.22
CA GLY A 170 -16.02 9.21 1.63
C GLY A 170 -17.41 9.46 2.23
N LEU A 171 -17.49 9.82 3.52
CA LEU A 171 -18.75 10.13 4.20
C LEU A 171 -19.22 11.58 3.97
N LEU A 172 -18.30 12.54 3.85
CA LEU A 172 -18.63 13.97 3.85
C LEU A 172 -18.78 14.58 2.46
N LEU A 173 -18.12 14.03 1.44
CA LEU A 173 -18.20 14.58 0.08
C LEU A 173 -19.47 14.07 -0.62
N ARG A 174 -20.33 15.00 -1.04
CA ARG A 174 -21.64 14.71 -1.66
C ARG A 174 -21.56 13.82 -2.92
N ASN A 175 -20.44 13.86 -3.64
CA ASN A 175 -20.22 13.09 -4.87
C ASN A 175 -19.37 11.83 -4.64
N ALA A 176 -19.06 11.50 -3.40
CA ALA A 176 -18.31 10.29 -3.06
C ALA A 176 -19.26 9.13 -2.79
N GLU A 177 -18.86 7.93 -3.18
CA GLU A 177 -19.55 6.69 -2.82
C GLU A 177 -19.14 6.28 -1.39
N PRO A 178 -20.01 6.39 -0.38
CA PRO A 178 -19.62 6.19 1.01
C PRO A 178 -19.10 4.77 1.28
N VAL A 179 -19.69 3.79 0.61
CA VAL A 179 -19.30 2.37 0.73
C VAL A 179 -17.87 2.14 0.23
N LEU A 180 -17.45 2.77 -0.86
CA LEU A 180 -16.08 2.64 -1.36
C LEU A 180 -15.07 3.31 -0.42
N GLY A 181 -15.45 4.43 0.20
CA GLY A 181 -14.68 5.07 1.26
C GLY A 181 -14.47 4.15 2.47
N MET A 182 -15.54 3.49 2.94
CA MET A 182 -15.48 2.52 4.03
C MET A 182 -14.62 1.30 3.71
N ILE A 183 -14.79 0.71 2.52
CA ILE A 183 -13.98 -0.44 2.08
C ILE A 183 -12.51 -0.05 2.02
N MET A 184 -12.18 1.08 1.40
CA MET A 184 -10.78 1.52 1.27
C MET A 184 -10.16 1.87 2.63
N ALA A 185 -10.91 2.47 3.55
CA ALA A 185 -10.46 2.69 4.91
C ALA A 185 -10.13 1.36 5.61
N GLY A 186 -11.03 0.37 5.50
CA GLY A 186 -10.80 -0.98 5.99
C GLY A 186 -9.54 -1.62 5.41
N LEU A 187 -9.40 -1.60 4.07
CA LEU A 187 -8.22 -2.12 3.37
C LEU A 187 -6.91 -1.42 3.81
N THR A 188 -6.97 -0.13 4.09
CA THR A 188 -5.82 0.65 4.58
C THR A 188 -5.44 0.27 6.01
N TRP A 189 -6.43 -0.11 6.84
CA TRP A 189 -6.19 -0.53 8.22
C TRP A 189 -5.79 -2.00 8.36
N VAL A 190 -6.05 -2.86 7.37
CA VAL A 190 -5.66 -4.28 7.40
C VAL A 190 -4.17 -4.48 7.78
N PRO A 191 -3.18 -3.81 7.16
CA PRO A 191 -1.79 -3.97 7.56
C PRO A 191 -1.53 -3.55 9.01
N VAL A 192 -2.20 -2.50 9.48
CA VAL A 192 -2.07 -1.99 10.86
C VAL A 192 -2.61 -3.03 11.83
N LEU A 193 -3.82 -3.55 11.60
CA LEU A 193 -4.47 -4.56 12.45
C LEU A 193 -3.64 -5.84 12.53
N ILE A 194 -3.19 -6.36 11.38
CA ILE A 194 -2.34 -7.56 11.35
C ILE A 194 -1.01 -7.33 12.07
N SER A 195 -0.41 -6.14 11.96
CA SER A 195 0.82 -5.81 12.67
C SER A 195 0.65 -5.85 14.19
N VAL A 196 -0.49 -5.35 14.69
CA VAL A 196 -0.85 -5.38 16.11
C VAL A 196 -1.11 -6.81 16.56
N LEU A 197 -1.93 -7.57 15.82
CA LEU A 197 -2.28 -8.97 16.12
C LEU A 197 -1.04 -9.87 16.18
N LEU A 198 -0.13 -9.72 15.23
CA LEU A 198 1.11 -10.50 15.17
C LEU A 198 2.22 -9.94 16.06
N ARG A 199 1.99 -8.81 16.75
CA ARG A 199 3.00 -8.07 17.53
C ARG A 199 4.28 -7.81 16.72
N LYS A 200 4.14 -7.60 15.41
CA LYS A 200 5.23 -7.34 14.46
C LYS A 200 5.12 -5.93 13.93
N ARG A 201 6.26 -5.22 13.88
CA ARG A 201 6.30 -3.85 13.36
C ARG A 201 6.16 -3.83 11.84
N LEU A 202 5.42 -2.84 11.33
CA LEU A 202 5.40 -2.52 9.89
C LEU A 202 6.67 -1.76 9.53
N ALA A 203 7.49 -2.34 8.66
CA ALA A 203 8.64 -1.65 8.10
C ALA A 203 8.19 -0.60 7.05
N ALA A 204 8.68 0.63 7.21
CA ALA A 204 8.42 1.76 6.30
C ALA A 204 9.12 1.64 4.93
N SER A 205 10.31 1.02 4.90
CA SER A 205 11.13 0.92 3.68
C SER A 205 11.56 -0.52 3.45
N PHE A 206 11.38 -0.98 2.20
CA PHE A 206 11.80 -2.30 1.72
C PHE A 206 13.32 -2.57 1.82
N ASP A 207 14.15 -1.55 1.99
CA ASP A 207 15.60 -1.72 2.08
C ASP A 207 16.14 -1.75 3.53
N LYS A 208 15.30 -1.43 4.54
CA LYS A 208 15.72 -1.54 5.94
C LYS A 208 15.59 -3.01 6.38
N LYS A 209 16.72 -3.69 6.59
CA LYS A 209 16.74 -4.93 7.38
C LYS A 209 16.39 -4.54 8.82
N LEU A 210 15.28 -5.07 9.35
CA LEU A 210 15.03 -4.98 10.79
C LEU A 210 16.12 -5.79 11.49
N LYS A 211 17.08 -5.11 12.13
CA LYS A 211 18.03 -5.75 13.03
C LYS A 211 17.23 -6.18 14.25
N VAL A 212 16.88 -7.47 14.30
CA VAL A 212 16.29 -8.06 15.51
C VAL A 212 17.40 -8.05 16.55
N ILE A 213 17.26 -7.21 17.57
CA ILE A 213 18.09 -7.28 18.76
C ILE A 213 17.72 -8.59 19.44
N SER A 214 18.61 -9.58 19.42
CA SER A 214 18.58 -10.67 20.37
C SER A 214 18.74 -10.05 21.75
N ARG A 215 17.67 -10.05 22.56
CA ARG A 215 17.79 -9.88 24.01
C ARG A 215 18.40 -11.16 24.58
N ASP A 216 19.68 -11.37 24.31
CA ASP A 216 20.52 -12.37 24.98
C ASP A 216 21.88 -11.72 25.21
N ALA A 217 21.89 -10.75 26.11
CA ALA A 217 23.11 -10.29 26.75
C ALA A 217 22.76 -9.91 28.18
N SER A 218 23.28 -10.72 29.11
CA SER A 218 23.54 -10.42 30.51
C SER A 218 22.36 -9.99 31.37
N VAL A 219 21.75 -10.97 32.04
CA VAL A 219 21.59 -10.85 33.49
C VAL A 219 22.50 -11.93 34.07
N GLY A 220 23.57 -11.47 34.72
CA GLY A 220 24.49 -12.32 35.48
C GLY A 220 23.88 -12.80 36.78
#